data_AF-B1YG47-F1
#
_entry.id   AF-B1YG47-F1
#
_cell.length_a   1.000
_cell.length_b   1.000
_cell.length_c   1.000
_cell.angle_alpha   90.00
_cell.angle_beta   90.00
_cell.angle_gamma   90.00
#
_symmetry.space_group_name_H-M   'P 1'
#
loop_
_entity.id
_entity.type
_entity.pdbx_description
1 polymer ?
#
loop_
_entity_poly.entity_id
_entity_poly.type
_entity_poly.pdbx_seq_one_letter_code
_entity_poly.pdbx_strand_id
1 'polypeptide(L)'
;MKHIIPFTGYNETLAWHIVEVDPARAALKIDVWYQAEKVHQMTVSFPEYDRFAHEFLKVHGQFPGIVSFEKGDFTLELIYDRLGHVRIKWSLAGEGAHVLASDQSYVGQALASIGVYM
;
A
#
# COMPACT_ATOMS: atom_id res chain seq x y z
N MET A 1 1.97 -18.65 6.47
CA MET A 1 1.69 -18.21 5.08
C MET A 1 2.05 -16.74 5.02
N LYS A 2 2.99 -16.31 4.17
CA LYS A 2 3.41 -14.91 4.10
C LYS A 2 2.50 -14.21 3.11
N HIS A 3 1.63 -13.33 3.59
CA HIS A 3 0.77 -12.54 2.71
C HIS A 3 1.52 -11.29 2.27
N ILE A 4 1.56 -11.05 0.96
CA ILE A 4 2.34 -10.00 0.32
C ILE A 4 1.40 -9.16 -0.54
N ILE A 5 1.43 -7.85 -0.35
CA ILE A 5 0.71 -6.87 -1.18
C ILE A 5 1.77 -6.10 -1.98
N PRO A 6 1.95 -6.39 -3.28
CA PRO A 6 2.99 -5.77 -4.09
C PRO A 6 2.47 -4.51 -4.81
N PHE A 7 2.87 -3.32 -4.35
CA PHE A 7 2.67 -2.08 -5.08
C PHE A 7 3.77 -1.94 -6.14
N THR A 8 3.53 -2.57 -7.29
CA THR A 8 4.48 -2.66 -8.40
C THR A 8 4.33 -1.47 -9.35
N GLY A 9 5.44 -0.77 -9.60
CA GLY A 9 5.62 0.11 -10.75
C GLY A 9 6.40 -0.59 -11.86
N TYR A 10 6.65 0.11 -12.97
CA TYR A 10 7.27 -0.48 -14.16
C TYR A 10 8.66 -1.06 -13.90
N ASN A 11 9.45 -0.42 -13.03
CA ASN A 11 10.83 -0.80 -12.75
C ASN A 11 11.06 -1.18 -11.28
N GLU A 12 10.10 -0.88 -10.41
CA GLU A 12 10.31 -0.91 -8.97
C GLU A 12 9.10 -1.46 -8.23
N THR A 13 9.30 -1.94 -7.01
CA THR A 13 8.21 -2.50 -6.21
C THR A 13 8.38 -2.11 -4.74
N LEU A 14 7.28 -1.62 -4.17
CA LEU A 14 7.10 -1.51 -2.73
C LEU A 14 6.17 -2.63 -2.28
N ALA A 15 6.67 -3.57 -1.49
CA ALA A 15 5.92 -4.72 -1.03
C ALA A 15 5.59 -4.59 0.47
N TRP A 16 4.32 -4.76 0.81
CA TRP A 16 3.91 -4.91 2.20
C TRP A 16 3.82 -6.39 2.54
N HIS A 17 4.60 -6.81 3.52
CA HIS A 17 4.61 -8.19 4.02
C HIS A 17 3.85 -8.23 5.34
N ILE A 18 2.65 -8.83 5.36
CA ILE A 18 1.95 -9.10 6.61
C ILE A 18 2.67 -10.27 7.28
N VAL A 19 3.45 -9.96 8.32
CA VAL A 19 4.32 -10.91 9.02
C VAL A 19 3.65 -11.52 10.25
N GLU A 20 2.65 -10.83 10.82
CA GLU A 20 1.92 -11.30 11.99
C GLU A 20 0.48 -10.78 11.97
N VAL A 21 -0.46 -11.62 12.42
CA VAL A 21 -1.85 -11.26 12.70
C VAL A 21 -2.07 -11.53 14.17
N ASP A 22 -2.41 -10.50 14.94
CA ASP A 22 -2.70 -10.58 16.38
C ASP A 22 -4.21 -10.37 16.60
N PRO A 23 -5.01 -11.46 16.74
CA PRO A 23 -6.44 -11.35 16.97
C PRO A 23 -6.79 -10.74 18.33
N ALA A 24 -5.93 -10.91 19.34
CA ALA A 24 -6.18 -10.40 20.69
C ALA A 24 -6.08 -8.87 20.72
N ARG A 25 -5.17 -8.30 19.92
CA ARG A 25 -5.03 -6.85 19.74
C ARG A 25 -5.78 -6.30 18.53
N ALA A 26 -6.46 -7.16 17.77
CA ALA A 26 -7.10 -6.83 16.50
C ALA A 26 -6.18 -6.01 15.58
N ALA A 27 -4.97 -6.52 15.35
CA ALA A 27 -3.93 -5.80 14.62
C ALA A 27 -3.07 -6.70 13.72
N LEU A 28 -2.48 -6.07 12.69
CA LEU A 28 -1.56 -6.64 11.73
C LEU A 28 -0.18 -6.02 11.94
N LYS A 29 0.86 -6.85 11.90
CA LYS A 29 2.25 -6.39 11.81
C LYS A 29 2.71 -6.51 10.37
N ILE A 30 3.17 -5.40 9.80
CA ILE A 30 3.50 -5.27 8.39
C ILE A 30 4.94 -4.79 8.28
N ASP A 31 5.76 -5.56 7.57
CA ASP A 31 7.08 -5.12 7.12
C ASP A 31 6.95 -4.51 5.72
N VAL A 32 7.44 -3.28 5.56
CA VAL A 32 7.48 -2.60 4.27
C VAL A 32 8.86 -2.82 3.66
N TRP A 33 8.86 -3.39 2.46
CA TRP A 33 10.06 -3.69 1.69
C TRP A 33 10.06 -2.87 0.42
N TYR A 34 11.16 -2.18 0.16
CA TYR A 34 11.41 -1.56 -1.13
C TYR A 34 12.53 -2.34 -1.80
N GLN A 35 12.22 -2.96 -2.94
CA GLN A 35 13.13 -3.90 -3.60
C GLN A 35 13.57 -5.03 -2.64
N ALA A 36 14.87 -5.19 -2.44
CA ALA A 36 15.46 -6.22 -1.58
C ALA A 36 15.72 -5.74 -0.14
N GLU A 37 15.30 -4.52 0.21
CA GLU A 37 15.58 -3.91 1.51
C GLU A 37 14.30 -3.68 2.32
N LYS A 38 14.33 -4.05 3.61
CA LYS A 38 13.28 -3.70 4.55
C LYS A 38 13.47 -2.26 4.99
N VAL A 39 12.58 -1.38 4.56
CA VAL A 39 12.66 0.07 4.83
C VAL A 39 11.87 0.48 6.07
N HIS A 40 10.80 -0.26 6.42
CA HIS A 40 9.96 0.10 7.56
C HIS A 40 9.23 -1.10 8.17
N GLN A 41 8.72 -0.92 9.40
CA GLN A 41 7.80 -1.85 10.04
C GLN A 41 6.70 -1.05 10.74
N MET A 42 5.45 -1.44 10.51
CA MET A 42 4.29 -0.80 11.10
C MET A 42 3.31 -1.83 11.68
N THR A 43 2.54 -1.39 12.67
CA THR A 43 1.42 -2.16 13.24
C THR A 43 0.13 -1.42 12.93
N VAL A 44 -0.78 -2.06 12.20
CA VAL A 44 -2.04 -1.47 11.73
C VAL A 44 -3.20 -2.22 12.39
N SER A 45 -4.12 -1.53 13.05
CA SER A 45 -5.33 -2.19 13.59
C SER A 45 -6.25 -2.64 12.46
N PHE A 46 -7.11 -3.64 12.70
CA PHE A 46 -8.08 -4.11 11.70
C PHE A 46 -8.97 -2.96 11.17
N PRO A 47 -9.55 -2.07 12.02
CA PRO A 47 -10.34 -0.95 11.50
C PRO A 47 -9.55 0.04 10.65
N GLU A 48 -8.26 0.25 10.95
CA GLU A 48 -7.38 1.08 10.12
C GLU A 48 -7.09 0.40 8.78
N TYR A 49 -6.82 -0.91 8.79
CA TYR A 49 -6.58 -1.70 7.59
C TYR A 49 -7.81 -1.78 6.69
N ASP A 50 -9.00 -1.99 7.25
CA ASP A 50 -10.26 -2.03 6.52
C ASP A 50 -10.57 -0.68 5.87
N ARG A 51 -10.34 0.43 6.60
CA ARG A 51 -10.49 1.78 6.06
C ARG A 51 -9.52 2.04 4.91
N PHE A 52 -8.26 1.65 5.10
CA PHE A 52 -7.24 1.72 4.06
C PHE A 52 -7.67 0.96 2.81
N ALA A 53 -8.07 -0.30 2.96
CA ALA A 53 -8.54 -1.14 1.87
C ALA A 53 -9.72 -0.50 1.13
N HIS A 54 -10.72 -0.03 1.88
CA HIS A 54 -11.92 0.58 1.32
C HIS A 54 -11.62 1.84 0.52
N GLU A 55 -10.88 2.80 1.07
CA GLU A 55 -10.59 4.06 0.39
C GLU A 55 -9.70 3.83 -0.86
N PHE A 56 -8.74 2.92 -0.77
CA PHE A 56 -7.88 2.60 -1.92
C PHE A 56 -8.66 1.91 -3.04
N LEU A 57 -9.54 0.96 -2.73
CA LEU A 57 -10.45 0.33 -3.70
C LEU A 57 -11.42 1.33 -4.32
N LYS A 58 -11.96 2.25 -3.52
CA LYS A 58 -12.90 3.28 -3.98
C LYS A 58 -12.25 4.23 -4.98
N VAL A 59 -11.07 4.77 -4.67
CA VAL A 59 -10.35 5.64 -5.60
C VAL A 59 -9.88 4.87 -6.84
N HIS A 60 -9.54 3.59 -6.68
CA HIS A 60 -9.29 2.69 -7.81
C HIS A 60 -10.51 2.44 -8.71
N GLY A 61 -11.73 2.79 -8.30
CA GLY A 61 -12.91 2.69 -9.15
C GLY A 61 -13.32 4.00 -9.85
N GLN A 62 -12.81 5.15 -9.40
CA GLN A 62 -13.41 6.46 -9.67
C GLN A 62 -12.59 7.38 -10.59
N PHE A 63 -11.52 6.88 -11.21
CA PHE A 63 -10.49 7.65 -11.90
C PHE A 63 -10.95 8.89 -12.68
N PRO A 64 -10.26 10.04 -12.53
CA PRO A 64 -9.00 10.26 -11.78
C PRO A 64 -9.21 10.43 -10.26
N GLY A 65 -8.15 10.31 -9.46
CA GLY A 65 -8.24 10.49 -8.01
C GLY A 65 -6.93 10.31 -7.25
N ILE A 66 -6.93 10.71 -5.97
CA ILE A 66 -5.79 10.58 -5.06
C ILE A 66 -6.27 9.94 -3.77
N VAL A 67 -5.50 9.00 -3.23
CA VAL A 67 -5.72 8.42 -1.90
C VAL A 67 -4.39 8.28 -1.18
N SER A 68 -4.38 8.59 0.11
CA SER A 68 -3.20 8.47 0.97
C SER A 68 -3.48 7.58 2.18
N PHE A 69 -2.42 6.96 2.67
CA PHE A 69 -2.35 6.22 3.90
C PHE A 69 -1.13 6.69 4.68
N GLU A 70 -1.34 7.02 5.95
CA GLU A 70 -0.30 7.50 6.85
C GLU A 70 -0.27 6.63 8.10
N LYS A 71 0.92 6.17 8.48
CA LYS A 71 1.11 5.39 9.70
C LYS A 71 2.47 5.67 10.32
N GLY A 72 2.46 6.42 11.42
CA GLY A 72 3.69 6.88 12.05
C GLY A 72 4.49 7.72 11.07
N ASP A 73 5.73 7.31 10.83
CA ASP A 73 6.65 8.01 9.92
C ASP A 73 6.46 7.62 8.44
N PHE A 74 5.60 6.63 8.14
CA PHE A 74 5.43 6.12 6.78
C PHE A 74 4.18 6.70 6.11
N THR A 75 4.35 7.13 4.86
CA THR A 75 3.26 7.59 3.98
C THR A 75 3.25 6.79 2.68
N LEU A 76 2.07 6.37 2.23
CA LEU A 76 1.80 5.81 0.91
C LEU A 76 0.68 6.59 0.24
N GLU A 77 0.85 6.97 -1.02
CA GLU A 77 -0.13 7.70 -1.82
C GLU A 77 -0.26 7.07 -3.20
N LEU A 78 -1.50 6.89 -3.67
CA LEU A 78 -1.79 6.51 -5.05
C LEU A 78 -2.43 7.69 -5.76
N ILE A 79 -1.81 8.13 -6.86
CA ILE A 79 -2.26 9.24 -7.68
C ILE A 79 -2.61 8.71 -9.06
N TYR A 80 -3.87 8.73 -9.40
CA TYR A 80 -4.38 8.26 -10.67
C TYR A 80 -4.71 9.42 -11.60
N ASP A 81 -4.25 9.32 -12.84
CA ASP A 81 -4.63 10.25 -13.88
C ASP A 81 -5.87 9.76 -14.67
N ARG A 82 -6.25 10.53 -15.69
CA ARG A 82 -7.42 10.24 -16.54
C ARG A 82 -7.18 9.13 -17.57
N LEU A 83 -5.92 8.74 -17.80
CA LEU A 83 -5.52 7.72 -18.78
C LEU A 83 -5.30 6.35 -18.12
N GLY A 84 -5.41 6.29 -16.79
CA GLY A 84 -5.19 5.09 -16.00
C GLY A 84 -3.73 4.82 -15.67
N HIS A 85 -2.86 5.82 -15.83
CA HIS A 85 -1.55 5.78 -15.21
C HIS A 85 -1.67 6.08 -13.72
N VAL A 86 -0.81 5.43 -12.95
CA VAL A 86 -0.77 5.54 -11.50
C VAL A 86 0.63 5.94 -11.09
N ARG A 87 0.72 6.92 -10.21
CA ARG A 87 1.95 7.18 -9.47
C ARG A 87 1.75 6.65 -8.06
N ILE A 88 2.57 5.67 -7.68
CA ILE A 88 2.66 5.16 -6.32
C ILE A 88 3.77 5.96 -5.65
N LYS A 89 3.41 6.83 -4.73
CA LYS A 89 4.36 7.65 -3.98
C LYS A 89 4.47 7.12 -2.56
N TRP A 90 5.67 6.99 -2.04
CA TRP A 90 5.88 6.65 -0.64
C TRP A 90 7.05 7.44 -0.04
N SER A 91 7.04 7.61 1.28
CA SER A 91 8.10 8.32 2.01
C SER A 91 8.17 7.88 3.45
N LEU A 92 9.35 8.06 4.04
CA LEU A 92 9.57 8.04 5.49
C LEU A 92 9.82 9.47 5.99
N ALA A 93 9.41 9.78 7.21
CA ALA A 93 9.61 11.10 7.80
C ALA A 93 11.12 11.45 7.85
N GLY A 94 11.47 12.61 7.30
CA GLY A 94 12.87 13.04 7.18
C GLY A 94 13.60 12.53 5.94
N GLU A 95 12.96 11.71 5.09
CA GLU A 95 13.51 11.22 3.83
C GLU A 95 12.80 11.84 2.61
N GLY A 96 13.42 11.71 1.44
CA GLY A 96 12.82 12.11 0.17
C GLY A 96 11.69 11.18 -0.25
N ALA A 97 10.68 11.70 -0.95
CA ALA A 97 9.62 10.87 -1.49
C ALA A 97 10.10 10.05 -2.70
N HIS A 98 9.79 8.77 -2.68
CA HIS A 98 9.99 7.86 -3.80
C HIS A 98 8.71 7.81 -4.64
N VAL A 99 8.84 7.82 -5.96
CA VAL A 99 7.70 7.81 -6.89
C VAL A 99 7.90 6.72 -7.93
N LEU A 100 6.99 5.73 -7.93
CA LEU A 100 6.96 4.64 -8.87
C LEU A 100 5.86 4.92 -9.90
N ALA A 101 6.23 5.00 -11.18
CA ALA A 101 5.27 5.01 -12.27
C ALA A 101 4.70 3.60 -12.48
N SER A 102 3.38 3.50 -12.60
CA SER A 102 2.62 2.24 -12.70
C SER A 102 1.37 2.46 -13.55
N ASP A 103 0.57 1.41 -13.69
CA ASP A 103 -0.75 1.44 -14.30
C ASP A 103 -1.79 0.79 -13.37
N GLN A 104 -3.06 1.00 -13.72
CA GLN A 104 -4.18 0.44 -12.96
C GLN A 104 -4.13 -1.08 -12.85
N SER A 105 -3.62 -1.79 -13.85
CA SER A 105 -3.63 -3.25 -13.83
C SER A 105 -2.72 -3.80 -12.73
N TYR A 106 -1.54 -3.22 -12.53
CA TYR A 106 -0.64 -3.60 -11.45
C TYR A 106 -1.18 -3.21 -10.08
N VAL A 107 -1.73 -2.01 -9.95
CA VAL A 107 -2.32 -1.59 -8.67
C VAL A 107 -3.54 -2.43 -8.33
N GLY A 108 -4.36 -2.80 -9.30
CA GLY A 108 -5.51 -3.69 -9.11
C GLY A 108 -5.10 -5.06 -8.53
N GLN A 109 -3.97 -5.63 -8.96
CA GLN A 109 -3.43 -6.86 -8.39
C GLN A 109 -3.00 -6.69 -6.92
N ALA A 110 -2.39 -5.55 -6.59
CA ALA A 110 -2.06 -5.20 -5.21
C ALA A 110 -3.34 -5.12 -4.36
N LEU A 111 -4.35 -4.38 -4.82
CA LEU A 111 -5.60 -4.19 -4.09
C LEU A 111 -6.42 -5.47 -3.96
N ALA A 112 -6.39 -6.36 -4.96
CA ALA A 112 -6.99 -7.68 -4.86
C ALA A 112 -6.33 -8.55 -3.76
N SER A 113 -5.03 -8.35 -3.52
CA SER A 113 -4.32 -9.01 -2.42
C SER A 113 -4.78 -8.48 -1.06
N ILE A 114 -5.07 -7.18 -0.95
CA ILE A 114 -5.54 -6.56 0.32
C ILE A 114 -6.84 -7.24 0.82
N GLY A 115 -7.77 -7.55 -0.09
CA GLY A 115 -9.09 -8.11 0.24
C GLY A 115 -9.11 -9.54 0.76
N VAL A 116 -7.96 -10.22 0.87
CA VAL A 116 -7.87 -11.62 1.34
C VAL A 116 -8.13 -11.75 2.86
N TYR A 117 -8.15 -10.63 3.59
CA TYR A 117 -8.46 -10.59 5.03
C TYR A 117 -9.76 -9.84 5.39
N MET A 118 -10.56 -9.44 4.38
CA MET A 118 -11.91 -8.89 4.59
C MET A 118 -12.96 -9.99 4.70
#